data_AF-A0A535GJ06-F1
#
_entry.id   AF-A0A535GJ06-F1
#
_cell.length_a   1.000
_cell.length_b   1.000
_cell.length_c   1.000
_cell.angle_alpha   90.00
_cell.angle_beta   90.00
_cell.angle_gamma   90.00
#
_symmetry.space_group_name_H-M   'P 1'
#
loop_
_entity.id
_entity.type
_entity.pdbx_description
1 polymer ?
#
loop_
_entity_poly.entity_id
_entity_poly.type
_entity_poly.pdbx_seq_one_letter_code
_entity_poly.pdbx_strand_id
1 'polypeptide(L)'
;WGAAFAPSLLTGLISNGRFGTFWIVRMIVIAVLLALALFMLLVKQRPRLVNSVLPSINLLLGALLFAAISLSSHASAVSNNIVVLAVLADWLHLMAAALWVGGMLYITTTYLPVLTRKPVAERAHSLVTLIPYFSPLALAGVAIMAVTGPFSATIHLSSWVQLFTTAYGRALTVKILLVGALMTTSAIHVLLIRPRLKREYYKYAYAIEGVTYNQARQVKLREGRMTTLTRRLMGVLRWEPLLGVGIIVCVGLMNVFAGTLTPIAAPTQPTTTKPAAAFNTTVKTTDNKFTVKLNVN
;
A
#
# COMPACT_ATOMS: atom_id res chain seq x y z
N TRP A 1 -28.89 0.55 11.08
CA TRP A 1 -28.25 0.44 9.75
C TRP A 1 -29.07 1.04 8.61
N GLY A 2 -30.40 0.87 8.54
CA GLY A 2 -31.22 1.44 7.45
C GLY A 2 -31.12 2.97 7.26
N ALA A 3 -31.02 3.72 8.35
CA ALA A 3 -30.86 5.18 8.31
C ALA A 3 -29.52 5.65 7.69
N ALA A 4 -28.46 4.81 7.72
CA ALA A 4 -27.17 5.15 7.11
C ALA A 4 -27.21 5.11 5.56
N PHE A 5 -28.21 4.44 4.99
CA PHE A 5 -28.47 4.37 3.55
C PHE A 5 -29.59 5.33 3.10
N ALA A 6 -29.95 6.30 3.93
CA ALA A 6 -30.93 7.32 3.53
C ALA A 6 -30.43 8.03 2.25
N PRO A 7 -31.22 8.10 1.17
CA PRO A 7 -30.80 8.72 -0.09
C PRO A 7 -30.27 10.14 0.09
N SER A 8 -30.84 10.93 0.99
CA SER A 8 -30.39 12.28 1.30
C SER A 8 -28.99 12.34 1.91
N LEU A 9 -28.60 11.36 2.75
CA LEU A 9 -27.26 11.27 3.33
C LEU A 9 -26.24 10.79 2.29
N LEU A 10 -26.62 9.83 1.44
CA LEU A 10 -25.80 9.37 0.32
C LEU A 10 -25.56 10.49 -0.69
N THR A 11 -26.61 11.18 -1.11
CA THR A 11 -26.49 12.34 -2.01
C THR A 11 -25.68 13.45 -1.36
N GLY A 12 -25.93 13.78 -0.09
CA GLY A 12 -25.16 14.79 0.64
C GLY A 12 -23.67 14.44 0.78
N LEU A 13 -23.34 13.17 1.02
CA LEU A 13 -21.95 12.69 1.11
C LEU A 13 -21.21 12.80 -0.23
N ILE A 14 -21.93 12.57 -1.34
CA ILE A 14 -21.37 12.63 -2.70
C ILE A 14 -21.32 14.07 -3.22
N SER A 15 -22.33 14.90 -2.96
CA SER A 15 -22.47 16.23 -3.57
C SER A 15 -21.93 17.38 -2.74
N ASN A 16 -21.96 17.29 -1.39
CA ASN A 16 -21.75 18.45 -0.51
C ASN A 16 -20.44 18.38 0.31
N GLY A 17 -19.46 17.58 -0.12
CA GLY A 17 -18.21 17.42 0.61
C GLY A 17 -16.98 17.22 -0.27
N ARG A 18 -15.82 17.66 0.21
CA ARG A 18 -14.51 17.45 -0.43
C ARG A 18 -14.26 15.96 -0.73
N PHE A 19 -14.70 15.08 0.15
CA PHE A 19 -14.63 13.63 -0.04
C PHE A 19 -15.34 13.18 -1.32
N GLY A 20 -16.59 13.60 -1.52
CA GLY A 20 -17.41 13.23 -2.68
C GLY A 20 -16.77 13.66 -4.00
N THR A 21 -16.22 14.87 -4.07
CA THR A 21 -15.50 15.37 -5.26
C THR A 21 -14.33 14.48 -5.63
N PHE A 22 -13.43 14.18 -4.67
CA PHE A 22 -12.26 13.34 -4.95
C PHE A 22 -12.62 11.88 -5.19
N TRP A 23 -13.70 11.39 -4.58
CA TRP A 23 -14.24 10.07 -4.87
C TRP A 23 -14.77 9.96 -6.31
N ILE A 24 -15.48 10.98 -6.82
CA ILE A 24 -15.93 11.03 -8.22
C ILE A 24 -14.73 11.06 -9.16
N VAL A 25 -13.72 11.91 -8.89
CA VAL A 25 -12.48 11.95 -9.67
C VAL A 25 -11.83 10.57 -9.72
N ARG A 26 -11.74 9.87 -8.58
CA ARG A 26 -11.23 8.50 -8.49
C ARG A 26 -11.99 7.54 -9.41
N MET A 27 -13.32 7.57 -9.40
CA MET A 27 -14.15 6.70 -10.25
C MET A 27 -13.98 7.00 -11.73
N ILE A 28 -13.89 8.28 -12.12
CA ILE A 28 -13.62 8.69 -13.51
C ILE A 28 -12.27 8.16 -13.96
N VAL A 29 -11.21 8.34 -13.17
CA VAL A 29 -9.86 7.89 -13.52
C VAL A 29 -9.80 6.36 -13.64
N ILE A 30 -10.48 5.63 -12.75
CA ILE A 30 -10.60 4.16 -12.85
C ILE A 30 -11.31 3.75 -14.15
N ALA A 31 -12.41 4.40 -14.49
CA ALA A 31 -13.15 4.11 -15.72
C ALA A 31 -12.27 4.34 -16.97
N VAL A 32 -11.51 5.44 -17.00
CA VAL A 32 -10.56 5.73 -18.09
C VAL A 32 -9.45 4.67 -18.16
N LEU A 33 -8.86 4.28 -17.02
CA LEU A 33 -7.83 3.24 -16.97
C LEU A 33 -8.36 1.89 -17.46
N LEU A 34 -9.59 1.51 -17.09
CA LEU A 34 -10.24 0.29 -17.56
C LEU A 34 -10.54 0.34 -19.06
N ALA A 35 -11.04 1.48 -19.56
CA ALA A 35 -11.29 1.68 -20.98
C ALA A 35 -10.00 1.59 -21.79
N LEU A 36 -8.90 2.19 -21.31
CA LEU A 36 -7.57 2.07 -21.90
C LEU A 36 -7.07 0.63 -21.87
N ALA A 37 -7.21 -0.08 -20.75
CA ALA A 37 -6.83 -1.49 -20.65
C ALA A 37 -7.61 -2.37 -21.62
N LEU A 38 -8.93 -2.15 -21.75
CA LEU A 38 -9.78 -2.86 -22.71
C LEU A 38 -9.38 -2.54 -24.16
N PHE A 39 -9.15 -1.26 -24.48
CA PHE A 39 -8.60 -0.83 -25.77
C PHE A 39 -7.28 -1.55 -26.07
N MET A 40 -6.42 -1.71 -25.06
CA MET A 40 -5.16 -2.44 -25.22
C MET A 40 -5.33 -3.94 -25.48
N LEU A 41 -6.39 -4.55 -24.95
CA LEU A 41 -6.67 -5.97 -25.19
C LEU A 41 -7.30 -6.21 -26.57
N LEU A 42 -8.19 -5.30 -26.99
CA LEU A 42 -8.95 -5.43 -28.24
C LEU A 42 -8.14 -4.99 -29.47
N VAL A 43 -7.36 -3.91 -29.36
CA VAL A 43 -6.63 -3.35 -30.50
C VAL A 43 -5.18 -3.84 -30.46
N LYS A 44 -4.87 -4.85 -31.27
CA LYS A 44 -3.52 -5.46 -31.36
C LYS A 44 -2.56 -4.68 -32.27
N GLN A 45 -3.07 -4.08 -33.34
CA GLN A 45 -2.26 -3.27 -34.27
C GLN A 45 -2.48 -1.79 -33.95
N ARG A 46 -1.42 -1.13 -33.45
CA ARG A 46 -1.47 0.29 -33.07
C ARG A 46 -0.32 1.05 -33.72
N PRO A 47 -0.52 2.33 -34.06
CA PRO A 47 0.57 3.16 -34.55
C PRO A 47 1.66 3.32 -33.48
N ARG A 48 2.92 3.49 -33.92
CA ARG A 48 4.08 3.61 -33.03
C ARG A 48 3.91 4.71 -31.99
N LEU A 49 3.31 5.84 -32.38
CA LEU A 49 3.04 6.98 -31.48
C LEU A 49 2.20 6.56 -30.26
N VAL A 50 1.13 5.78 -30.48
CA VAL A 50 0.27 5.31 -29.38
C VAL A 50 1.06 4.42 -28.43
N ASN A 51 1.87 3.49 -28.93
CA ASN A 51 2.68 2.63 -28.08
C ASN A 51 3.76 3.39 -27.30
N SER A 52 4.27 4.51 -27.83
CA SER A 52 5.27 5.35 -27.15
C SER A 52 4.67 6.22 -26.05
N VAL A 53 3.47 6.79 -26.25
CA VAL A 53 2.87 7.77 -25.31
C VAL A 53 2.03 7.10 -24.22
N LEU A 54 1.44 5.94 -24.52
CA LEU A 54 0.50 5.25 -23.65
C LEU A 54 1.07 4.83 -22.27
N PRO A 55 2.34 4.40 -22.12
CA PRO A 55 2.94 4.18 -20.81
C PRO A 55 2.98 5.45 -19.95
N SER A 56 3.29 6.60 -20.55
CA SER A 56 3.32 7.90 -19.85
C SER A 56 1.92 8.34 -19.43
N ILE A 57 0.91 8.13 -20.27
CA ILE A 57 -0.50 8.39 -19.93
C ILE A 57 -0.93 7.51 -18.74
N ASN A 58 -0.63 6.21 -18.78
CA ASN A 58 -0.94 5.30 -17.67
C ASN A 58 -0.25 5.71 -16.38
N LEU A 59 1.00 6.16 -16.45
CA LEU A 59 1.74 6.65 -15.29
C LEU A 59 1.09 7.91 -14.69
N LEU A 60 0.72 8.88 -15.52
CA LEU A 60 0.05 10.11 -15.08
C LEU A 60 -1.34 9.83 -14.47
N LEU A 61 -2.13 8.96 -15.12
CA LEU A 61 -3.44 8.55 -14.59
C LEU A 61 -3.30 7.78 -13.28
N GLY A 62 -2.29 6.91 -13.14
CA GLY A 62 -1.98 6.23 -11.89
C GLY A 62 -1.60 7.21 -10.78
N ALA A 63 -0.74 8.18 -11.07
CA ALA A 63 -0.36 9.23 -10.12
C ALA A 63 -1.55 10.08 -9.67
N LEU A 64 -2.42 10.46 -10.62
CA LEU A 64 -3.66 11.18 -10.34
C LEU A 64 -4.63 10.35 -9.50
N LEU A 65 -4.75 9.05 -9.78
CA LEU A 65 -5.57 8.14 -9.00
C LEU A 65 -5.14 8.10 -7.53
N PHE A 66 -3.83 7.95 -7.28
CA PHE A 66 -3.32 7.96 -5.91
C PHE A 66 -3.46 9.32 -5.24
N ALA A 67 -3.35 10.42 -5.99
CA ALA A 67 -3.62 11.74 -5.45
C ALA A 67 -5.09 11.84 -4.99
N ALA A 68 -6.04 11.43 -5.84
CA ALA A 68 -7.45 11.40 -5.48
C ALA A 68 -7.72 10.50 -4.26
N ILE A 69 -7.06 9.35 -4.14
CA ILE A 69 -7.12 8.49 -2.95
C ILE A 69 -6.61 9.24 -1.71
N SER A 70 -5.43 9.86 -1.80
CA SER A 70 -4.80 10.54 -0.66
C SER A 70 -5.65 11.72 -0.17
N LEU A 71 -6.22 12.50 -1.10
CA LEU A 71 -7.09 13.63 -0.79
C LEU A 71 -8.48 13.22 -0.26
N SER A 72 -8.94 12.00 -0.55
CA SER A 72 -10.17 11.42 0.01
C SER A 72 -9.94 10.49 1.22
N SER A 73 -8.71 10.37 1.70
CA SER A 73 -8.32 9.48 2.81
C SER A 73 -8.35 10.19 4.17
N HIS A 74 -8.10 9.43 5.25
CA HIS A 74 -7.90 9.99 6.60
C HIS A 74 -6.74 11.00 6.66
N ALA A 75 -5.76 10.93 5.75
CA ALA A 75 -4.66 11.90 5.70
C ALA A 75 -5.16 13.34 5.45
N SER A 76 -6.31 13.52 4.80
CA SER A 76 -6.92 14.84 4.57
C SER A 76 -7.80 15.33 5.72
N ALA A 77 -8.01 14.50 6.75
CA ALA A 77 -8.79 14.82 7.95
C ALA A 77 -7.93 15.18 9.17
N VAL A 78 -6.61 15.29 8.99
CA VAL A 78 -5.66 15.71 10.03
C VAL A 78 -5.69 17.24 10.18
N SER A 79 -5.17 17.76 11.30
CA SER A 79 -5.13 19.21 11.57
C SER A 79 -4.46 20.01 10.44
N ASN A 80 -4.97 21.23 10.23
CA ASN A 80 -4.56 22.10 9.11
C ASN A 80 -3.05 22.35 9.01
N ASN A 81 -2.34 22.29 10.13
CA ASN A 81 -0.90 22.58 10.20
C ASN A 81 -0.05 21.49 9.52
N ILE A 82 -0.54 20.25 9.45
CA ILE A 82 0.20 19.10 8.90
C ILE A 82 -0.52 18.40 7.75
N VAL A 83 -1.72 18.84 7.37
CA VAL A 83 -2.55 18.19 6.34
C VAL A 83 -1.83 18.04 5.00
N VAL A 84 -1.08 19.06 4.57
CA VAL A 84 -0.32 19.00 3.31
C VAL A 84 0.77 17.94 3.38
N LEU A 85 1.51 17.89 4.49
CA LEU A 85 2.56 16.89 4.70
C LEU A 85 1.99 15.48 4.81
N ALA A 86 0.85 15.31 5.52
CA ALA A 86 0.15 14.03 5.65
C ALA A 86 -0.32 13.49 4.29
N VAL A 87 -0.97 14.34 3.48
CA VAL A 87 -1.45 13.97 2.14
C VAL A 87 -0.30 13.67 1.19
N LEU A 88 0.78 14.47 1.20
CA LEU A 88 1.95 14.21 0.38
C LEU A 88 2.66 12.92 0.78
N ALA A 89 2.82 12.68 2.08
CA ALA A 89 3.44 11.46 2.59
C ALA A 89 2.62 10.21 2.23
N ASP A 90 1.29 10.27 2.34
CA ASP A 90 0.39 9.19 1.92
C ASP A 90 0.49 8.95 0.42
N TRP A 91 0.45 10.01 -0.38
CA TRP A 91 0.58 9.93 -1.84
C TRP A 91 1.93 9.31 -2.27
N LEU A 92 3.04 9.77 -1.68
CA LEU A 92 4.37 9.22 -1.89
C LEU A 92 4.47 7.77 -1.43
N HIS A 93 3.86 7.41 -0.31
CA HIS A 93 3.80 6.03 0.17
C HIS A 93 3.08 5.12 -0.81
N LEU A 94 1.91 5.54 -1.31
CA LEU A 94 1.14 4.79 -2.30
C LEU A 94 1.89 4.65 -3.62
N MET A 95 2.56 5.72 -4.09
CA MET A 95 3.37 5.67 -5.31
C MET A 95 4.56 4.72 -5.18
N ALA A 96 5.29 4.81 -4.07
CA ALA A 96 6.39 3.93 -3.76
C ALA A 96 5.94 2.46 -3.65
N ALA A 97 4.82 2.19 -2.96
CA ALA A 97 4.25 0.86 -2.82
C ALA A 97 3.81 0.29 -4.17
N ALA A 98 3.13 1.10 -4.99
CA ALA A 98 2.65 0.68 -6.31
C ALA A 98 3.81 0.38 -7.27
N LEU A 99 4.85 1.22 -7.31
CA LEU A 99 6.02 0.99 -8.16
C LEU A 99 6.84 -0.22 -7.70
N TRP A 100 6.97 -0.42 -6.39
CA TRP A 100 7.71 -1.54 -5.83
C TRP A 100 6.97 -2.87 -6.01
N VAL A 101 5.78 -3.00 -5.43
CA VAL A 101 4.99 -4.25 -5.48
C VAL A 101 4.46 -4.50 -6.88
N GLY A 102 3.98 -3.46 -7.58
CA GLY A 102 3.51 -3.57 -8.96
C GLY A 102 4.62 -3.94 -9.94
N GLY A 103 5.85 -3.44 -9.74
CA GLY A 103 7.01 -3.86 -10.53
C GLY A 103 7.37 -5.33 -10.33
N MET A 104 7.32 -5.84 -9.09
CA MET A 104 7.50 -7.28 -8.81
C MET A 104 6.41 -8.13 -9.46
N LEU A 105 5.15 -7.68 -9.38
CA LEU A 105 4.02 -8.33 -10.04
C LEU A 105 4.24 -8.37 -11.56
N TYR A 106 4.60 -7.25 -12.19
CA TYR A 106 4.91 -7.19 -13.62
C TYR A 106 6.04 -8.14 -14.00
N ILE A 107 7.14 -8.15 -13.22
CA ILE A 107 8.26 -9.06 -13.44
C ILE A 107 7.77 -10.51 -13.44
N THR A 108 6.93 -10.88 -12.47
CA THR A 108 6.50 -12.26 -12.28
C THR A 108 5.42 -12.73 -13.25
N THR A 109 4.44 -11.88 -13.56
CA THR A 109 3.26 -12.25 -14.35
C THR A 109 3.43 -12.01 -15.84
N THR A 110 4.33 -11.08 -16.22
CA THR A 110 4.51 -10.69 -17.62
C THR A 110 5.91 -11.04 -18.11
N TYR A 111 6.95 -10.54 -17.41
CA TYR A 111 8.33 -10.68 -17.90
C TYR A 111 8.89 -12.11 -17.79
N LEU A 112 8.76 -12.77 -16.63
CA LEU A 112 9.26 -14.13 -16.44
C LEU A 112 8.59 -15.16 -17.37
N PRO A 113 7.26 -15.15 -17.61
CA PRO A 113 6.63 -16.07 -18.56
C PRO A 113 7.15 -15.92 -19.98
N VAL A 114 7.41 -14.69 -20.45
CA VAL A 114 8.03 -14.46 -21.77
C VAL A 114 9.40 -15.14 -21.86
N LEU A 115 10.21 -15.07 -20.79
CA LEU A 115 11.52 -15.71 -20.74
C LEU A 115 11.46 -17.24 -20.71
N THR A 116 10.42 -17.85 -20.15
CA THR A 116 10.33 -19.33 -20.07
C THR A 116 10.31 -20.02 -21.43
N ARG A 117 10.00 -19.29 -22.51
CA ARG A 117 9.99 -19.80 -23.89
C ARG A 117 11.35 -19.68 -24.58
N LYS A 118 12.33 -19.00 -23.98
CA LYS A 118 13.65 -18.74 -24.58
C LYS A 118 14.71 -19.77 -24.13
N PRO A 119 15.82 -19.95 -24.86
CA PRO A 119 16.97 -20.71 -24.37
C PRO A 119 17.55 -20.15 -23.06
N VAL A 120 18.19 -20.99 -22.24
CA VAL A 120 18.67 -20.58 -20.91
C VAL A 120 19.71 -19.45 -20.96
N ALA A 121 20.57 -19.43 -21.98
CA ALA A 121 21.54 -18.35 -22.20
C ALA A 121 20.85 -17.00 -22.45
N GLU A 122 19.82 -16.96 -23.30
CA GLU A 122 19.00 -15.76 -23.53
C GLU A 122 18.26 -15.31 -22.27
N ARG A 123 17.74 -16.26 -21.48
CA ARG A 123 17.12 -15.96 -20.18
C ARG A 123 18.12 -15.30 -19.23
N ALA A 124 19.30 -15.89 -19.08
CA ALA A 124 20.35 -15.38 -18.21
C ALA A 124 20.80 -13.98 -18.64
N HIS A 125 21.03 -13.78 -19.94
CA HIS A 125 21.36 -12.48 -20.51
C HIS A 125 20.29 -11.44 -20.18
N SER A 126 19.02 -11.75 -20.47
CA SER A 126 17.91 -10.84 -20.24
C SER A 126 17.79 -10.44 -18.76
N LEU A 127 17.87 -11.41 -17.84
CA LEU A 127 17.81 -11.16 -16.39
C LEU A 127 18.97 -10.29 -15.91
N VAL A 128 20.19 -10.51 -16.42
CA VAL A 128 21.37 -9.75 -16.04
C VAL A 128 21.34 -8.31 -16.58
N THR A 129 20.67 -8.09 -17.72
CA THR A 129 20.58 -6.79 -18.38
C THR A 129 19.38 -5.96 -17.94
N LEU A 130 18.17 -6.54 -17.82
CA LEU A 130 16.93 -5.78 -17.56
C LEU A 130 16.61 -5.57 -16.08
N ILE A 131 16.77 -6.59 -15.22
CA ILE A 131 16.55 -6.46 -13.75
C ILE A 131 17.34 -5.29 -13.11
N PRO A 132 18.60 -5.01 -13.51
CA PRO A 132 19.33 -3.83 -13.03
C PRO A 132 18.55 -2.51 -13.13
N TYR A 133 17.76 -2.31 -14.18
CA TYR A 133 17.04 -1.04 -14.39
C TYR A 133 15.89 -0.85 -13.41
N PHE A 134 15.30 -1.94 -12.92
CA PHE A 134 14.25 -1.88 -11.90
C PHE A 134 14.80 -1.70 -10.47
N SER A 135 16.05 -2.12 -10.22
CA SER A 135 16.62 -2.14 -8.86
C SER A 135 16.66 -0.75 -8.18
N PRO A 136 17.08 0.35 -8.85
CA PRO A 136 17.04 1.69 -8.25
C PRO A 136 15.63 2.15 -7.91
N LEU A 137 14.65 1.85 -8.76
CA LEU A 137 13.24 2.20 -8.53
C LEU A 137 12.69 1.47 -7.30
N ALA A 138 13.00 0.18 -7.18
CA ALA A 138 12.64 -0.62 -6.02
C ALA A 138 13.28 -0.08 -4.73
N LEU A 139 14.57 0.27 -4.77
CA LEU A 139 15.28 0.81 -3.61
C LEU A 139 14.76 2.19 -3.19
N ALA A 140 14.51 3.08 -4.16
CA ALA A 140 13.92 4.39 -3.91
C ALA A 140 12.52 4.25 -3.30
N GLY A 141 11.69 3.33 -3.83
CA GLY A 141 10.38 3.02 -3.26
C GLY A 141 10.49 2.57 -1.80
N VAL A 142 11.35 1.59 -1.51
CA VAL A 142 11.58 1.11 -0.15
C VAL A 142 12.03 2.24 0.79
N ALA A 143 12.96 3.08 0.35
CA ALA A 143 13.44 4.21 1.14
C ALA A 143 12.32 5.21 1.45
N ILE A 144 11.49 5.55 0.46
CA ILE A 144 10.32 6.42 0.66
C ILE A 144 9.36 5.79 1.67
N MET A 145 9.01 4.51 1.50
CA MET A 145 8.09 3.82 2.42
C MET A 145 8.65 3.67 3.83
N ALA A 146 9.96 3.52 3.98
CA ALA A 146 10.62 3.44 5.28
C ALA A 146 10.53 4.76 6.06
N VAL A 147 10.35 5.89 5.38
CA VAL A 147 10.14 7.21 6.01
C VAL A 147 8.64 7.49 6.18
N THR A 148 7.86 7.35 5.12
CA THR A 148 6.43 7.70 5.14
C THR A 148 5.60 6.74 5.98
N GLY A 149 5.96 5.45 6.05
CA GLY A 149 5.26 4.45 6.87
C GLY A 149 5.28 4.76 8.37
N PRO A 150 6.46 4.93 9.00
CA PRO A 150 6.56 5.34 10.40
C PRO A 150 5.90 6.70 10.65
N PHE A 151 6.06 7.67 9.75
CA PHE A 151 5.37 8.95 9.85
C PHE A 151 3.85 8.77 9.91
N SER A 152 3.25 8.00 8.99
CA SER A 152 1.83 7.67 9.04
C SER A 152 1.45 6.94 10.33
N ALA A 153 2.29 6.03 10.84
CA ALA A 153 2.03 5.34 12.11
C ALA A 153 1.93 6.31 13.30
N THR A 154 2.77 7.35 13.36
CA THR A 154 2.70 8.38 14.41
C THR A 154 1.43 9.23 14.35
N ILE A 155 0.81 9.35 13.17
CA ILE A 155 -0.47 10.06 13.01
C ILE A 155 -1.64 9.20 13.49
N HIS A 156 -1.58 7.88 13.31
CA HIS A 156 -2.70 6.98 13.60
C HIS A 156 -2.66 6.38 15.01
N LEU A 157 -1.48 6.08 15.55
CA LEU A 157 -1.33 5.41 16.84
C LEU A 157 -1.00 6.43 17.93
N SER A 158 -1.76 6.39 19.02
CA SER A 158 -1.53 7.24 20.20
C SER A 158 -0.59 6.60 21.22
N SER A 159 -0.36 5.28 21.13
CA SER A 159 0.52 4.53 22.03
C SER A 159 1.07 3.26 21.37
N TRP A 160 2.30 2.89 21.71
CA TRP A 160 2.94 1.65 21.28
C TRP A 160 2.18 0.39 21.70
N VAL A 161 1.43 0.45 22.81
CA VAL A 161 0.62 -0.68 23.28
C VAL A 161 -0.48 -1.02 22.27
N GLN A 162 -1.00 -0.03 21.54
CA GLN A 162 -2.04 -0.24 20.52
C GLN A 162 -1.57 -1.14 19.37
N LEU A 163 -0.25 -1.27 19.13
CA LEU A 163 0.30 -2.21 18.15
C LEU A 163 -0.07 -3.66 18.47
N PHE A 164 -0.16 -4.01 19.75
CA PHE A 164 -0.39 -5.39 20.17
C PHE A 164 -1.81 -5.63 20.66
N THR A 165 -2.49 -4.58 21.14
CA THR A 165 -3.84 -4.69 21.72
C THR A 165 -4.97 -4.44 20.73
N THR A 166 -4.74 -3.66 19.67
CA THR A 166 -5.80 -3.33 18.68
C THR A 166 -5.71 -4.21 17.44
N ALA A 167 -6.84 -4.43 16.76
CA ALA A 167 -6.87 -5.17 15.50
C ALA A 167 -6.09 -4.42 14.40
N TYR A 168 -6.19 -3.09 14.36
CA TYR A 168 -5.38 -2.24 13.49
C TYR A 168 -3.88 -2.45 13.73
N GLY A 169 -3.45 -2.37 14.99
CA GLY A 169 -2.07 -2.53 15.39
C GLY A 169 -1.49 -3.88 15.01
N ARG A 170 -2.24 -4.96 15.28
CA ARG A 170 -1.81 -6.32 14.92
C ARG A 170 -1.64 -6.50 13.42
N ALA A 171 -2.57 -5.96 12.62
CA ALA A 171 -2.44 -5.97 11.16
C ALA A 171 -1.20 -5.18 10.68
N LEU A 172 -0.91 -4.04 11.30
CA LEU A 172 0.29 -3.26 11.03
C LEU A 172 1.57 -4.03 11.42
N THR A 173 1.59 -4.72 12.56
CA THR A 173 2.73 -5.55 12.98
C THR A 173 3.01 -6.66 11.96
N VAL A 174 1.96 -7.37 11.51
CA VAL A 174 2.11 -8.39 10.46
C VAL A 174 2.62 -7.76 9.16
N LYS A 175 2.11 -6.59 8.77
CA LYS A 175 2.61 -5.84 7.61
C LYS A 175 4.12 -5.57 7.72
N ILE A 176 4.60 -5.10 8.88
CA ILE A 176 6.02 -4.82 9.11
C ILE A 176 6.86 -6.09 8.99
N LEU A 177 6.40 -7.21 9.56
CA LEU A 177 7.11 -8.50 9.46
C LEU A 177 7.19 -9.00 8.01
N LEU A 178 6.10 -8.89 7.24
CA LEU A 178 6.07 -9.25 5.82
C LEU A 178 7.00 -8.36 4.99
N VAL A 179 7.03 -7.06 5.26
CA VAL A 179 7.98 -6.13 4.62
C VAL A 179 9.42 -6.52 4.95
N GLY A 180 9.73 -6.84 6.21
CA GLY A 180 11.06 -7.31 6.61
C GLY A 180 11.48 -8.62 5.92
N ALA A 181 10.57 -9.57 5.81
CA ALA A 181 10.80 -10.80 5.05
C ALA A 181 11.08 -10.51 3.57
N LEU A 182 10.28 -9.65 2.94
CA LEU A 182 10.44 -9.26 1.55
C LEU A 182 11.75 -8.49 1.29
N MET A 183 12.16 -7.62 2.21
CA MET A 183 13.45 -6.94 2.15
C MET A 183 14.61 -7.94 2.25
N THR A 184 14.49 -8.95 3.10
CA THR A 184 15.51 -9.99 3.27
C THR A 184 15.67 -10.81 1.99
N THR A 185 14.56 -11.26 1.38
CA THR A 185 14.63 -11.99 0.09
C THR A 185 15.18 -11.13 -1.03
N SER A 186 14.78 -9.85 -1.08
CA SER A 186 15.32 -8.87 -2.04
C SER A 186 16.82 -8.68 -1.88
N ALA A 187 17.31 -8.48 -0.65
CA ALA A 187 18.74 -8.35 -0.38
C ALA A 187 19.53 -9.60 -0.81
N ILE A 188 19.01 -10.80 -0.53
CA ILE A 188 19.65 -12.06 -0.92
C ILE A 188 19.78 -12.14 -2.45
N HIS A 189 18.72 -11.87 -3.22
CA HIS A 189 18.80 -12.04 -4.66
C HIS A 189 19.61 -10.92 -5.33
N VAL A 190 19.55 -9.68 -4.83
CA VAL A 190 20.29 -8.53 -5.36
C VAL A 190 21.78 -8.62 -5.05
N LEU A 191 22.16 -8.99 -3.83
CA LEU A 191 23.56 -8.96 -3.36
C LEU A 191 24.29 -10.28 -3.60
N LEU A 192 23.60 -11.42 -3.57
CA LEU A 192 24.24 -12.74 -3.65
C LEU A 192 23.99 -13.43 -4.99
N ILE A 193 22.73 -13.55 -5.42
CA ILE A 193 22.37 -14.38 -6.58
C ILE A 193 22.71 -13.67 -7.90
N ARG A 194 22.30 -12.41 -8.04
CA ARG A 194 22.46 -11.63 -9.27
C ARG A 194 23.93 -11.39 -9.65
N PRO A 195 24.86 -11.01 -8.74
CA PRO A 195 26.26 -10.83 -9.09
C PRO A 195 26.93 -12.15 -9.50
N ARG A 196 26.57 -13.26 -8.84
CA ARG A 196 27.04 -14.61 -9.21
C ARG A 196 26.54 -15.01 -10.60
N LEU A 197 25.26 -14.76 -10.90
CA LEU A 197 24.69 -15.02 -12.23
C LEU A 197 25.39 -14.19 -13.31
N LYS A 198 25.58 -12.89 -13.07
CA LYS A 198 26.31 -11.98 -13.97
C LYS A 198 27.71 -12.52 -14.27
N ARG A 199 28.46 -12.91 -13.24
CA ARG A 199 29.82 -13.45 -13.39
C ARG A 199 29.85 -14.75 -14.19
N GLU A 200 28.97 -15.70 -13.90
CA GLU A 200 28.93 -16.99 -14.62
C GLU A 200 28.42 -16.83 -16.06
N TYR A 201 27.50 -15.89 -16.32
CA TYR A 201 27.03 -15.54 -17.67
C TYR A 201 28.18 -15.03 -18.55
N TYR A 202 28.96 -14.04 -18.10
CA TYR A 202 30.07 -13.52 -18.91
C TYR A 202 31.17 -14.56 -19.15
N LYS A 203 31.46 -15.39 -18.15
CA LYS A 203 32.38 -16.53 -18.30
C LYS A 203 31.88 -17.55 -19.33
N TYR A 204 30.58 -17.78 -19.39
CA TYR A 204 29.96 -18.67 -20.37
C TYR A 204 29.99 -18.07 -21.78
N ALA A 205 29.60 -16.79 -21.92
CA ALA A 205 29.63 -16.07 -23.20
C ALA A 205 31.04 -16.05 -23.81
N TYR A 206 32.04 -15.64 -23.02
CA TYR A 206 33.44 -15.63 -23.46
C TYR A 206 33.94 -17.03 -23.84
N ALA A 207 33.55 -18.07 -23.07
CA ALA A 207 34.01 -19.42 -23.34
C ALA A 207 33.42 -19.98 -24.64
N ILE A 208 32.22 -19.56 -25.06
CA ILE A 208 31.60 -19.95 -26.34
C ILE A 208 32.27 -19.27 -27.53
N GLU A 209 32.68 -18.01 -27.39
CA GLU A 209 33.34 -17.27 -28.46
C GLU A 209 34.75 -17.81 -28.77
N GLY A 210 35.42 -18.45 -27.80
CA GLY A 210 36.80 -18.96 -27.94
C GLY A 210 36.96 -20.49 -28.02
N VAL A 211 35.90 -21.26 -28.29
CA VAL A 211 35.92 -22.74 -28.09
C VAL A 211 36.89 -23.45 -29.03
N THR A 212 37.91 -24.08 -28.45
CA THR A 212 38.62 -25.25 -29.01
C THR A 212 38.06 -26.55 -28.39
N TYR A 213 38.09 -27.69 -29.08
CA TYR A 213 37.46 -28.98 -28.68
C TYR A 213 37.74 -29.40 -27.21
N ASN A 214 38.95 -29.18 -26.68
CA ASN A 214 39.33 -29.53 -25.31
C ASN A 214 38.64 -28.70 -24.20
N GLN A 215 37.95 -27.62 -24.55
CA GLN A 215 37.26 -26.73 -23.58
C GLN A 215 35.77 -27.04 -23.44
N ALA A 216 35.21 -27.97 -24.23
CA ALA A 216 33.79 -28.32 -24.23
C ALA A 216 33.29 -28.76 -22.83
N ARG A 217 34.11 -29.49 -22.07
CA ARG A 217 33.78 -29.88 -20.68
C ARG A 217 33.65 -28.67 -19.76
N GLN A 218 34.50 -27.66 -19.91
CA GLN A 218 34.42 -26.44 -19.09
C GLN A 218 33.20 -25.59 -19.45
N VAL A 219 32.87 -25.49 -20.75
CA VAL A 219 31.66 -24.80 -21.22
C VAL A 219 30.41 -25.45 -20.61
N LYS A 220 30.30 -26.80 -20.68
CA LYS A 220 29.17 -27.55 -20.11
C LYS A 220 29.02 -27.36 -18.60
N LEU A 221 30.13 -27.31 -17.85
CA LEU A 221 30.09 -27.03 -16.41
C LEU A 221 29.59 -25.61 -16.11
N ARG A 222 30.04 -24.60 -16.89
CA ARG A 222 29.60 -23.20 -16.73
C ARG A 222 28.13 -23.03 -17.09
N GLU A 223 27.68 -23.69 -18.16
CA GLU A 223 26.27 -23.74 -18.55
C GLU A 223 25.40 -24.32 -17.42
N GLY A 224 25.82 -25.41 -16.78
CA GLY A 224 25.11 -25.99 -15.63
C GLY A 224 24.98 -25.05 -14.43
N ARG A 225 26.07 -24.33 -14.08
CA ARG A 225 26.05 -23.32 -13.00
C ARG A 225 25.15 -22.15 -13.33
N MET A 226 25.27 -21.60 -14.54
CA MET A 226 24.42 -20.52 -15.05
C MET A 226 22.94 -20.95 -15.02
N THR A 227 22.63 -22.15 -15.49
CA THR A 227 21.27 -22.70 -15.50
C THR A 227 20.68 -22.79 -14.10
N THR A 228 21.48 -23.27 -13.14
CA THR A 228 21.06 -23.38 -11.73
C THR A 228 20.79 -22.01 -11.13
N LEU A 229 21.68 -21.03 -11.37
CA LEU A 229 21.52 -19.66 -10.87
C LEU A 229 20.32 -18.95 -11.51
N THR A 230 20.12 -19.09 -12.81
CA THR A 230 18.95 -18.57 -13.53
C THR A 230 17.66 -19.14 -12.96
N ARG A 231 17.60 -20.47 -12.75
CA ARG A 231 16.40 -21.12 -12.17
C ARG A 231 16.15 -20.65 -10.74
N ARG A 232 17.19 -20.54 -9.90
CA ARG A 232 17.06 -20.01 -8.54
C ARG A 232 16.56 -18.57 -8.52
N LEU A 233 17.14 -17.70 -9.35
CA LEU A 233 16.71 -16.30 -9.45
C LEU A 233 15.24 -16.19 -9.89
N MET A 234 14.87 -16.90 -10.96
CA MET A 234 13.47 -16.94 -11.41
C MET A 234 12.53 -17.52 -10.35
N GLY A 235 12.99 -18.50 -9.58
CA GLY A 235 12.25 -19.09 -8.46
C GLY A 235 11.98 -18.06 -7.36
N VAL A 236 13.02 -17.37 -6.87
CA VAL A 236 12.89 -16.35 -5.83
C VAL A 236 11.94 -15.22 -6.27
N LEU A 237 12.15 -14.69 -7.49
CA LEU A 237 11.33 -13.61 -8.04
C LEU A 237 9.84 -13.99 -8.13
N ARG A 238 9.50 -15.27 -8.34
CA ARG A 238 8.11 -15.72 -8.41
C ARG A 238 7.39 -15.71 -7.06
N TRP A 239 8.11 -15.89 -5.97
CA TRP A 239 7.54 -15.98 -4.63
C TRP A 239 7.43 -14.61 -3.95
N GLU A 240 8.29 -13.65 -4.30
CA GLU A 240 8.29 -12.30 -3.72
C GLU A 240 6.93 -11.57 -3.81
N PRO A 241 6.20 -11.62 -4.94
CA PRO A 241 4.89 -10.97 -5.01
C PRO A 241 3.86 -11.55 -4.05
N LEU A 242 3.99 -12.79 -3.57
CA LEU A 242 3.04 -13.34 -2.58
C LEU A 242 3.15 -12.61 -1.24
N LEU A 243 4.38 -12.24 -0.83
CA LEU A 243 4.56 -11.38 0.34
C LEU A 243 3.96 -10.00 0.08
N GLY A 244 4.11 -9.46 -1.14
CA GLY A 244 3.46 -8.23 -1.58
C GLY A 244 1.93 -8.29 -1.49
N VAL A 245 1.31 -9.40 -1.92
CA VAL A 245 -0.13 -9.63 -1.78
C VAL A 245 -0.53 -9.69 -0.30
N GLY A 246 0.24 -10.39 0.53
CA GLY A 246 0.02 -10.41 1.99
C GLY A 246 0.07 -9.00 2.61
N ILE A 247 1.00 -8.15 2.17
CA ILE A 247 1.10 -6.75 2.58
C ILE A 247 -0.17 -5.98 2.17
N ILE A 248 -0.67 -6.16 0.94
CA ILE A 248 -1.90 -5.51 0.46
C ILE A 248 -3.11 -5.96 1.28
N VAL A 249 -3.21 -7.25 1.61
CA VAL A 249 -4.27 -7.78 2.49
C VAL A 249 -4.20 -7.11 3.87
N CYS A 250 -3.00 -6.97 4.45
CA CYS A 250 -2.83 -6.26 5.72
C CYS A 250 -3.27 -4.79 5.63
N VAL A 251 -2.96 -4.10 4.53
CA VAL A 251 -3.44 -2.73 4.28
C VAL A 251 -4.98 -2.67 4.21
N GLY A 252 -5.60 -3.63 3.53
CA GLY A 252 -7.06 -3.77 3.50
C GLY A 252 -7.66 -3.96 4.90
N LEU A 253 -7.06 -4.84 5.71
CA LEU A 253 -7.47 -5.08 7.09
C LEU A 253 -7.30 -3.83 7.98
N MET A 254 -6.22 -3.07 7.79
CA MET A 254 -6.01 -1.81 8.51
C MET A 254 -7.12 -0.80 8.20
N ASN A 255 -7.59 -0.72 6.95
CA ASN A 255 -8.73 0.14 6.61
C ASN A 255 -10.03 -0.32 7.26
N VAL A 256 -10.28 -1.63 7.32
CA VAL A 256 -11.46 -2.20 7.99
C VAL A 256 -11.43 -1.95 9.50
N PHE A 257 -10.25 -2.09 10.11
CA PHE A 257 -10.07 -1.94 11.56
C PHE A 257 -9.66 -0.54 12.01
N ALA A 258 -9.68 0.46 11.13
CA ALA A 258 -9.31 1.83 11.47
C ALA A 258 -10.10 2.37 12.68
N GLY A 259 -11.37 2.01 12.82
CA GLY A 259 -12.23 2.38 13.96
C GLY A 259 -11.83 1.74 15.30
N THR A 260 -10.91 0.76 15.32
CA THR A 260 -10.42 0.17 16.58
C THR A 260 -9.40 1.05 17.30
N LEU A 261 -8.93 2.12 16.66
CA LEU A 261 -8.01 3.10 17.24
C LEU A 261 -8.73 4.16 18.08
N THR A 262 -10.01 4.43 17.82
CA THR A 262 -10.80 5.31 18.68
C THR A 262 -11.18 4.55 19.95
N PRO A 263 -10.93 5.11 21.14
CA PRO A 263 -11.50 4.56 22.36
C PRO A 263 -13.00 4.43 22.15
N ILE A 264 -13.57 3.26 22.42
CA ILE A 264 -15.02 3.14 22.56
C ILE A 264 -15.37 4.18 23.62
N ALA A 265 -16.06 5.27 23.22
CA ALA A 265 -16.60 6.19 24.19
C ALA A 265 -17.38 5.32 25.17
N ALA A 266 -16.95 5.28 26.43
CA ALA A 266 -17.72 4.64 27.47
C ALA A 266 -19.16 5.15 27.28
N PRO A 267 -20.18 4.27 27.22
CA PRO A 267 -21.54 4.71 27.00
C PRO A 267 -21.76 5.85 27.98
N THR A 268 -21.99 7.05 27.46
CA THR A 268 -22.38 8.18 28.27
C THR A 268 -23.63 7.71 28.98
N GLN A 269 -23.48 7.26 30.22
CA GLN A 269 -24.61 7.18 31.12
C GLN A 269 -25.25 8.55 30.99
N PRO A 270 -26.53 8.64 30.58
CA PRO A 270 -27.20 9.92 30.57
C PRO A 270 -27.01 10.46 31.98
N THR A 271 -26.22 11.52 32.12
CA THR A 271 -26.19 12.32 33.33
C THR A 271 -27.60 12.83 33.46
N THR A 272 -28.41 12.07 34.20
CA THR A 272 -29.64 12.56 34.81
C THR A 272 -29.20 13.51 35.91
N THR A 273 -28.55 14.62 35.54
CA THR A 273 -28.70 15.86 36.28
C THR A 273 -30.16 16.24 36.13
N LYS A 274 -31.01 15.57 36.92
CA LYS A 274 -32.28 16.12 37.35
C LYS A 274 -31.91 17.51 37.87
N PRO A 275 -32.48 18.60 37.34
CA PRO A 275 -32.30 19.91 37.96
C PRO A 275 -32.61 19.71 39.44
N ALA A 276 -31.73 20.15 40.33
CA ALA A 276 -32.06 20.20 41.75
C ALA A 276 -33.35 21.02 41.84
N ALA A 277 -34.48 20.36 42.07
CA ALA A 277 -35.73 21.05 42.22
C ALA A 277 -35.61 21.82 43.52
N ALA A 278 -35.70 23.16 43.45
CA ALA A 278 -35.61 24.04 44.61
C ALA A 278 -36.52 23.48 45.71
N PHE A 279 -35.91 23.13 46.85
CA PHE A 279 -36.64 22.55 47.96
C PHE A 279 -37.28 23.69 48.74
N ASN A 280 -38.58 23.89 48.52
CA ASN A 280 -39.38 24.87 49.22
C ASN A 280 -40.25 24.16 50.25
N THR A 281 -39.91 24.30 51.53
CA THR A 281 -40.73 23.78 52.62
C THR A 281 -41.19 24.92 53.52
N THR A 282 -42.36 24.77 54.11
CA THR A 282 -42.94 25.74 55.02
C THR A 282 -43.30 25.03 56.31
N VAL A 283 -42.69 25.47 57.42
CA VAL A 283 -42.96 24.91 58.75
C VAL A 283 -43.67 25.97 59.58
N LYS A 284 -44.79 25.57 60.19
CA LYS A 284 -45.50 26.39 61.18
C LYS A 284 -45.02 26.02 62.58
N THR A 285 -44.87 27.03 63.43
CA THR A 285 -44.60 26.83 64.86
C THR A 285 -45.80 26.17 65.53
N THR A 286 -45.58 25.41 66.59
CA THR A 286 -46.62 24.61 67.28
C THR A 286 -47.75 25.46 67.87
N ASP A 287 -47.49 26.74 68.13
CA ASP A 287 -48.47 27.74 68.57
C ASP A 287 -49.27 28.37 67.41
N ASN A 288 -49.00 27.95 66.16
CA ASN A 288 -49.62 28.40 64.92
C ASN A 288 -49.49 29.92 64.64
N LYS A 289 -48.65 30.64 65.39
CA LYS A 289 -48.49 32.09 65.25
C LYS A 289 -47.49 32.51 64.17
N PHE A 290 -46.52 31.65 63.86
CA PHE A 290 -45.46 31.98 62.90
C PHE A 290 -45.29 30.89 61.85
N THR A 291 -44.92 31.33 60.65
CA THR A 291 -44.69 30.46 59.49
C THR A 291 -43.32 30.80 58.91
N VAL A 292 -42.41 29.82 58.92
CA VAL A 292 -41.06 29.97 58.35
C VAL A 292 -40.99 29.22 57.03
N LYS A 293 -40.58 29.92 55.98
CA LYS A 293 -40.36 29.34 54.65
C LYS A 293 -38.86 29.13 54.43
N LEU A 294 -38.47 27.91 54.10
CA LEU A 294 -37.11 27.57 53.71
C LEU A 294 -37.09 27.27 52.22
N ASN A 295 -36.29 28.04 51.48
CA ASN A 295 -36.02 27.80 50.06
C ASN A 295 -34.53 27.48 49.92
N VAL A 296 -34.20 26.28 49.43
CA VAL A 296 -32.83 25.87 49.13
C VAL A 296 -32.72 25.64 47.63
N ASN A 297 -31.89 26.45 46.97
CA ASN A 297 -31.55 26.33 45.55
C ASN A 297 -30.37 25.37 45.34
#